data_AF-A0A923XC62-F1
#
_entry.id   AF-A0A923XC62-F1
#
_cell.length_a   1.000
_cell.length_b   1.000
_cell.length_c   1.000
_cell.angle_alpha   90.00
_cell.angle_beta   90.00
_cell.angle_gamma   90.00
#
_symmetry.space_group_name_H-M   'P 1'
#
loop_
_entity.id
_entity.type
_entity.pdbx_description
1 polymer ?
#
loop_
_entity_poly.entity_id
_entity_poly.type
_entity_poly.pdbx_seq_one_letter_code
_entity_poly.pdbx_strand_id
1 'polypeptide(L)'
;MVNLNKFRFLSLTYPYEMLAEQNVGKLFNQILTLKLRGYQHEYPAGVLPIDTTDFISIHHVVCLELKNELRPVMAFKTTPLSRALKHQINFPALSLAQQAGAPEHAKAVEKIMANCLEEKKELAYASSWTIDPVFRKDKQLRGLLEASYILGHKDYNIQEVLLGGTLRFKTENIFARMGHTLLKNENDEALPLINVKHLFGEQVVIMHSQKLTPYADECCAPFQAMWDDRIEISPTTKDATLRKLLIAA
;
A
#
# COMPACT_ATOMS: atom_id res chain seq x y z
N MET A 1 11.14 21.67 -10.89
CA MET A 1 11.15 20.96 -9.60
C MET A 1 9.82 21.21 -8.93
N VAL A 2 9.19 20.18 -8.36
CA VAL A 2 7.93 20.34 -7.63
C VAL A 2 8.21 20.94 -6.26
N ASN A 3 7.36 21.86 -5.81
CA ASN A 3 7.47 22.41 -4.46
C ASN A 3 6.85 21.41 -3.47
N LEU A 4 7.69 20.67 -2.74
CA LEU A 4 7.28 19.64 -1.79
C LEU A 4 6.48 20.18 -0.60
N ASN A 5 6.59 21.48 -0.28
CA ASN A 5 5.81 22.09 0.81
C ASN A 5 4.31 22.18 0.50
N LYS A 6 3.91 21.89 -0.74
CA LYS A 6 2.50 21.76 -1.13
C LYS A 6 1.96 20.35 -0.94
N PHE A 7 2.74 19.41 -0.43
CA PHE A 7 2.32 18.03 -0.26
C PHE A 7 2.27 17.66 1.21
N ARG A 8 1.32 16.78 1.55
CA ARG A 8 1.13 16.25 2.89
C ARG A 8 0.98 14.75 2.84
N PHE A 9 1.52 14.07 3.84
CA PHE A 9 1.13 12.69 4.10
C PHE A 9 -0.23 12.64 4.78
N LEU A 10 -1.00 11.63 4.41
CA LEU A 10 -2.26 11.27 5.02
C LEU A 10 -2.30 9.75 5.17
N SER A 11 -2.71 9.28 6.34
CA SER A 11 -3.03 7.88 6.57
C SER A 11 -4.51 7.74 6.89
N LEU A 12 -5.24 7.02 6.04
CA LEU A 12 -6.63 6.64 6.29
C LEU A 12 -6.68 5.17 6.71
N THR A 13 -6.89 4.96 7.99
CA THR A 13 -6.88 3.65 8.61
C THR A 13 -8.29 3.13 8.79
N TYR A 14 -8.53 1.91 8.30
CA TYR A 14 -9.77 1.17 8.53
C TYR A 14 -11.06 1.91 8.12
N PRO A 15 -11.18 2.34 6.84
CA PRO A 15 -12.27 3.19 6.39
C PRO A 15 -13.67 2.69 6.75
N TYR A 16 -13.91 1.38 6.74
CA TYR A 16 -15.25 0.80 6.89
C TYR A 16 -15.97 1.25 8.18
N GLU A 17 -15.25 1.43 9.29
CA GLU A 17 -15.86 1.86 10.57
C GLU A 17 -16.27 3.33 10.58
N MET A 18 -15.79 4.12 9.61
CA MET A 18 -15.96 5.57 9.56
C MET A 18 -16.68 6.05 8.29
N LEU A 19 -17.14 5.14 7.41
CA LEU A 19 -17.75 5.53 6.13
C LEU A 19 -19.01 6.39 6.26
N ALA A 20 -19.74 6.27 7.37
CA ALA A 20 -20.91 7.09 7.63
C ALA A 20 -20.55 8.58 7.86
N GLU A 21 -19.29 8.88 8.15
CA GLU A 21 -18.80 10.24 8.30
C GLU A 21 -18.56 10.84 6.90
N GLN A 22 -19.37 11.83 6.54
CA GLN A 22 -19.39 12.45 5.20
C GLN A 22 -18.00 12.75 4.64
N ASN A 23 -17.11 13.27 5.49
CA ASN A 23 -15.76 13.66 5.11
C ASN A 23 -14.84 12.47 4.83
N VAL A 24 -14.94 11.42 5.65
CA VAL A 24 -14.18 10.19 5.45
C VAL A 24 -14.67 9.47 4.20
N GLY A 25 -15.99 9.43 3.99
CA GLY A 25 -16.59 8.90 2.77
C GLY A 25 -16.11 9.63 1.51
N LYS A 26 -16.11 10.98 1.53
CA LYS A 26 -15.61 11.82 0.42
C LYS A 26 -14.12 11.54 0.14
N LEU A 27 -13.27 11.57 1.17
CA LEU A 27 -11.84 11.31 1.02
C LEU A 27 -11.56 9.89 0.50
N PHE A 28 -12.22 8.89 1.08
CA PHE A 28 -12.07 7.50 0.64
C PHE A 28 -12.45 7.33 -0.84
N ASN A 29 -13.56 7.96 -1.27
CA ASN A 29 -13.95 7.98 -2.68
C ASN A 29 -12.89 8.63 -3.58
N GLN A 30 -12.26 9.72 -3.13
CA GLN A 30 -11.15 10.35 -3.86
C GLN A 30 -9.93 9.44 -3.99
N ILE A 31 -9.59 8.67 -2.95
CA ILE A 31 -8.51 7.67 -2.99
C ILE A 31 -8.85 6.56 -4.00
N LEU A 32 -10.07 6.04 -3.97
CA LEU A 32 -10.53 5.02 -4.93
C LEU A 32 -10.51 5.55 -6.37
N THR A 33 -10.90 6.80 -6.57
CA THR A 33 -10.88 7.46 -7.88
C THR A 33 -9.45 7.68 -8.38
N LEU A 34 -8.50 8.02 -7.50
CA LEU A 34 -7.08 8.07 -7.82
C LEU A 34 -6.59 6.69 -8.31
N LYS A 35 -6.93 5.61 -7.61
CA LYS A 35 -6.59 4.24 -8.02
C LYS A 35 -7.13 3.89 -9.40
N LEU A 36 -8.40 4.17 -9.65
CA LEU A 36 -9.03 3.96 -10.96
C LEU A 36 -8.30 4.72 -12.07
N ARG A 37 -8.09 6.03 -11.89
CA ARG A 37 -7.41 6.88 -12.88
C ARG A 37 -5.97 6.41 -13.14
N GLY A 38 -5.22 6.06 -12.09
CA GLY A 38 -3.83 5.60 -12.22
C GLY A 38 -3.74 4.26 -12.96
N TYR A 39 -4.57 3.28 -12.58
CA TYR A 39 -4.57 1.97 -13.24
C TYR A 39 -5.08 2.04 -14.68
N GLN A 40 -6.16 2.77 -14.97
CA GLN A 40 -6.70 2.92 -16.32
C GLN A 40 -5.71 3.56 -17.31
N HIS A 41 -4.75 4.34 -16.80
CA HIS A 41 -3.68 4.91 -17.62
C HIS A 41 -2.62 3.87 -18.03
N GLU A 42 -2.44 2.80 -17.24
CA GLU A 42 -1.36 1.82 -17.42
C GLU A 42 -1.87 0.43 -17.86
N TYR A 43 -3.12 0.10 -17.58
CA TYR A 43 -3.76 -1.20 -17.82
C TYR A 43 -4.94 -1.09 -18.79
N PRO A 44 -5.30 -2.18 -19.50
CA PRO A 44 -6.45 -2.19 -20.38
C PRO A 44 -7.78 -2.01 -19.61
N ALA A 45 -8.81 -1.59 -20.35
CA ALA A 45 -10.17 -1.51 -19.82
C ALA A 45 -10.61 -2.87 -19.27
N GLY A 46 -11.24 -2.86 -18.09
CA GLY A 46 -11.69 -4.06 -17.37
C GLY A 46 -10.85 -4.41 -16.15
N VAL A 47 -9.64 -3.86 -15.99
CA VAL A 47 -8.90 -3.98 -14.72
C VAL A 47 -9.60 -3.17 -13.63
N LEU A 48 -9.99 -3.85 -12.55
CA LEU A 48 -10.59 -3.24 -11.37
C LEU A 48 -9.58 -3.20 -10.23
N PRO A 49 -9.00 -2.03 -9.91
CA PRO A 49 -7.99 -1.91 -8.85
C PRO A 49 -8.61 -1.81 -7.44
N ILE A 50 -9.90 -2.08 -7.27
CA ILE A 50 -10.64 -1.91 -6.03
C ILE A 50 -11.25 -3.24 -5.64
N ASP A 51 -11.12 -3.63 -4.38
CA ASP A 51 -11.66 -4.86 -3.83
C ASP A 51 -12.15 -4.66 -2.38
N THR A 52 -12.63 -5.71 -1.75
CA THR A 52 -13.14 -5.68 -0.36
C THR A 52 -12.07 -5.26 0.65
N THR A 53 -10.78 -5.50 0.37
CA THR A 53 -9.69 -5.21 1.29
C THR A 53 -9.42 -3.71 1.40
N ASP A 54 -9.85 -2.91 0.41
CA ASP A 54 -9.81 -1.44 0.48
C ASP A 54 -10.54 -0.90 1.72
N PHE A 55 -11.57 -1.59 2.21
CA PHE A 55 -12.35 -1.15 3.37
C PHE A 55 -11.65 -1.43 4.69
N ILE A 56 -10.74 -2.41 4.73
CA ILE A 56 -10.09 -2.88 5.96
C ILE A 56 -8.61 -2.48 6.07
N SER A 57 -8.05 -1.91 5.00
CA SER A 57 -6.63 -1.57 4.90
C SER A 57 -6.28 -0.24 5.59
N ILE A 58 -4.97 0.01 5.65
CA ILE A 58 -4.40 1.33 5.86
C ILE A 58 -4.11 1.90 4.47
N HIS A 59 -4.64 3.07 4.15
CA HIS A 59 -4.31 3.79 2.92
C HIS A 59 -3.28 4.86 3.26
N HIS A 60 -2.09 4.71 2.69
CA HIS A 60 -1.02 5.69 2.80
C HIS A 60 -1.06 6.57 1.58
N VAL A 61 -1.32 7.86 1.79
CA VAL A 61 -1.67 8.80 0.73
C VAL A 61 -0.74 10.00 0.79
N VAL A 62 -0.28 10.44 -0.38
CA VAL A 62 0.31 11.76 -0.54
C VAL A 62 -0.74 12.65 -1.19
N CYS A 63 -1.08 13.73 -0.51
CA CYS A 63 -2.05 14.71 -0.95
C CYS A 63 -1.36 15.97 -1.43
N LEU A 64 -1.88 16.58 -2.49
CA LEU A 64 -1.59 17.97 -2.84
C LEU A 64 -2.51 18.87 -2.03
N GLU A 65 -1.91 19.77 -1.26
CA GLU A 65 -2.58 20.82 -0.50
C GLU A 65 -2.96 21.97 -1.44
N LEU A 66 -4.26 22.11 -1.65
CA LEU A 66 -4.90 23.24 -2.31
C LEU A 66 -5.51 24.13 -1.23
N LYS A 67 -5.87 25.39 -1.57
CA LYS A 67 -6.30 26.41 -0.58
C LYS A 67 -7.27 25.89 0.49
N ASN A 68 -8.22 25.03 0.11
CA ASN A 68 -9.24 24.50 1.00
C ASN A 68 -9.38 22.97 0.96
N GLU A 69 -8.55 22.27 0.18
CA GLU A 69 -8.76 20.84 -0.12
C GLU A 69 -7.44 20.08 -0.15
N LEU A 70 -7.48 18.85 0.37
CA LEU A 70 -6.43 17.86 0.16
C LEU A 70 -6.83 16.95 -0.99
N ARG A 71 -6.07 17.00 -2.09
CA ARG A 71 -6.31 16.14 -3.24
C ARG A 71 -5.33 14.97 -3.25
N PRO A 72 -5.77 13.71 -3.10
CA PRO A 72 -4.90 12.55 -3.28
C PRO A 72 -4.22 12.54 -4.64
N VAL A 73 -2.89 12.40 -4.67
CA VAL A 73 -2.09 12.32 -5.90
C VAL A 73 -1.27 11.05 -6.01
N MET A 74 -0.94 10.42 -4.87
CA MET A 74 -0.27 9.12 -4.82
C MET A 74 -0.83 8.33 -3.66
N ALA A 75 -0.94 7.03 -3.81
CA ALA A 75 -1.37 6.16 -2.73
C ALA A 75 -0.82 4.75 -2.90
N PHE A 76 -0.72 4.05 -1.79
CA PHE A 76 -0.73 2.59 -1.75
C PHE A 76 -1.56 2.15 -0.53
N LYS A 77 -1.96 0.89 -0.50
CA LYS A 77 -2.64 0.31 0.66
C LYS A 77 -1.82 -0.80 1.27
N THR A 78 -1.90 -0.92 2.59
CA THR A 78 -1.34 -2.01 3.36
C THR A 78 -2.46 -2.71 4.11
N THR A 79 -2.60 -4.01 3.88
CA THR A 79 -3.62 -4.86 4.52
C THR A 79 -2.94 -5.74 5.57
N PRO A 80 -3.08 -5.42 6.87
CA PRO A 80 -2.56 -6.29 7.93
C PRO A 80 -3.26 -7.65 7.94
N LEU A 81 -2.51 -8.70 8.23
CA LEU A 81 -3.00 -10.08 8.35
C LEU A 81 -4.05 -10.15 9.46
N SER A 82 -3.80 -9.52 10.61
CA SER A 82 -4.74 -9.47 11.73
C SER A 82 -6.13 -8.95 11.31
N ARG A 83 -6.18 -7.95 10.41
CA ARG A 83 -7.45 -7.40 9.90
C ARG A 83 -8.13 -8.30 8.89
N ALA A 84 -7.37 -8.95 8.02
CA ALA A 84 -7.92 -9.94 7.09
C ALA A 84 -8.59 -11.09 7.86
N LEU A 85 -7.90 -11.61 8.88
CA LEU A 85 -8.42 -12.66 9.76
C LEU A 85 -9.66 -12.21 10.54
N LYS A 86 -9.63 -11.02 11.16
CA LYS A 86 -10.78 -10.46 11.91
C LYS A 86 -12.05 -10.41 11.06
N HIS A 87 -11.92 -10.11 9.77
CA HIS A 87 -13.03 -9.96 8.85
C HIS A 87 -13.33 -11.20 7.99
N GLN A 88 -12.65 -12.33 8.26
CA GLN A 88 -12.80 -13.57 7.49
C GLN A 88 -12.61 -13.36 5.97
N ILE A 89 -11.71 -12.44 5.61
CA ILE A 89 -11.31 -12.19 4.22
C ILE A 89 -9.98 -12.91 3.99
N ASN A 90 -9.85 -13.60 2.86
CA ASN A 90 -8.59 -14.21 2.47
C ASN A 90 -7.47 -13.17 2.44
N PHE A 91 -6.33 -13.51 3.02
CA PHE A 91 -5.18 -12.62 3.00
C PHE A 91 -4.78 -12.32 1.53
N PRO A 92 -4.54 -11.06 1.14
CA PRO A 92 -4.47 -10.73 -0.28
C PRO A 92 -3.30 -11.38 -1.03
N ALA A 93 -2.15 -11.57 -0.38
CA ALA A 93 -1.01 -12.28 -0.96
C ALA A 93 -1.37 -13.75 -1.30
N LEU A 94 -2.13 -14.40 -0.41
CA LEU A 94 -2.61 -15.77 -0.62
C LEU A 94 -3.61 -15.82 -1.76
N SER A 95 -4.56 -14.88 -1.77
CA SER A 95 -5.54 -14.75 -2.86
C SER A 95 -4.86 -14.56 -4.22
N LEU A 96 -3.79 -13.75 -4.28
CA LEU A 96 -3.03 -13.52 -5.50
C LEU A 96 -2.40 -14.82 -6.03
N ALA A 97 -1.72 -15.58 -5.16
CA ALA A 97 -1.10 -16.85 -5.52
C ALA A 97 -2.13 -17.89 -5.97
N GLN A 98 -3.25 -18.02 -5.24
CA GLN A 98 -4.33 -18.96 -5.57
C GLN A 98 -4.99 -18.62 -6.90
N GLN A 99 -5.32 -17.35 -7.16
CA GLN A 99 -5.95 -16.92 -8.41
C GLN A 99 -5.03 -17.10 -9.63
N ALA A 100 -3.72 -17.00 -9.43
CA ALA A 100 -2.73 -17.28 -10.47
C ALA A 100 -2.53 -18.78 -10.74
N GLY A 101 -3.13 -19.67 -9.94
CA GLY A 101 -2.93 -21.12 -10.06
C GLY A 101 -1.53 -21.55 -9.66
N ALA A 102 -0.94 -20.88 -8.66
CA ALA A 102 0.45 -21.08 -8.24
C ALA A 102 0.50 -21.73 -6.83
N PRO A 103 0.37 -23.07 -6.73
CA PRO A 103 0.23 -23.76 -5.45
C PRO A 103 1.48 -23.67 -4.56
N GLU A 104 2.68 -23.64 -5.14
CA GLU A 104 3.93 -23.49 -4.38
C GLU A 104 4.03 -22.10 -3.73
N HIS A 105 3.60 -21.04 -4.44
CA HIS A 105 3.49 -19.70 -3.87
C HIS A 105 2.44 -19.64 -2.76
N ALA A 106 1.29 -20.27 -2.95
CA ALA A 106 0.25 -20.32 -1.92
C ALA A 106 0.78 -21.00 -0.64
N LYS A 107 1.44 -22.17 -0.78
CA LYS A 107 2.09 -22.89 0.32
C LYS A 107 3.14 -22.03 1.03
N ALA A 108 3.97 -21.29 0.28
CA ALA A 108 4.97 -20.40 0.85
C ALA A 108 4.34 -19.22 1.63
N VAL A 109 3.28 -18.60 1.09
CA VAL A 109 2.55 -17.53 1.79
C VAL A 109 1.88 -18.05 3.06
N GLU A 110 1.24 -19.22 3.01
CA GLU A 110 0.62 -19.85 4.19
C GLU A 110 1.65 -20.15 5.28
N LYS A 111 2.84 -20.63 4.91
CA LYS A 111 3.95 -20.84 5.86
C LYS A 111 4.38 -19.53 6.53
N ILE A 112 4.54 -18.45 5.76
CA ILE A 112 4.89 -17.13 6.32
C ILE A 112 3.80 -16.63 7.27
N MET A 113 2.52 -16.78 6.88
CA MET A 113 1.39 -16.41 7.74
C MET A 113 1.42 -17.20 9.06
N ALA A 114 1.61 -18.52 9.00
CA ALA A 114 1.69 -19.37 10.19
C ALA A 114 2.84 -18.95 11.12
N ASN A 115 4.04 -18.73 10.57
CA ASN A 115 5.20 -18.29 11.34
C ASN A 115 4.95 -16.93 12.00
N CYS A 116 4.38 -15.96 11.29
CA CYS A 116 4.07 -14.64 11.85
C CYS A 116 3.06 -14.74 13.00
N LEU A 117 2.03 -15.59 12.87
CA LEU A 117 1.05 -15.82 13.94
C LEU A 117 1.68 -16.48 15.17
N GLU A 118 2.53 -17.49 14.97
CA GLU A 118 3.26 -18.17 16.04
C GLU A 118 4.20 -17.21 16.79
N GLU A 119 4.95 -16.40 16.04
CA GLU A 119 5.91 -15.44 16.57
C GLU A 119 5.27 -14.12 17.03
N LYS A 120 3.94 -13.97 16.91
CA LYS A 120 3.18 -12.74 17.21
C LYS A 120 3.72 -11.50 16.47
N LYS A 121 4.16 -11.69 15.23
CA LYS A 121 4.52 -10.63 14.29
C LYS A 121 3.30 -10.23 13.46
N GLU A 122 3.15 -8.94 13.20
CA GLU A 122 2.22 -8.43 12.21
C GLU A 122 2.82 -8.55 10.81
N LEU A 123 2.15 -9.35 9.99
CA LEU A 123 2.39 -9.47 8.56
C LEU A 123 1.42 -8.55 7.83
N ALA A 124 1.86 -7.89 6.76
CA ALA A 124 0.95 -7.15 5.90
C ALA A 124 1.17 -7.43 4.42
N TYR A 125 0.14 -7.16 3.61
CA TYR A 125 0.26 -7.13 2.15
C TYR A 125 0.19 -5.71 1.65
N ALA A 126 1.24 -5.25 0.97
CA ALA A 126 1.27 -3.94 0.34
C ALA A 126 0.85 -4.04 -1.13
N SER A 127 -0.06 -3.16 -1.56
CA SER A 127 -0.60 -3.17 -2.92
C SER A 127 -1.13 -1.82 -3.36
N SER A 128 -1.71 -1.76 -4.57
CA SER A 128 -2.33 -0.55 -5.12
C SER A 128 -1.37 0.63 -5.24
N TRP A 129 -0.10 0.37 -5.54
CA TRP A 129 0.91 1.41 -5.78
C TRP A 129 0.49 2.29 -6.96
N THR A 130 -0.05 3.46 -6.65
CA THR A 130 -0.72 4.33 -7.60
C THR A 130 -0.12 5.71 -7.55
N ILE A 131 0.23 6.24 -8.72
CA ILE A 131 0.63 7.64 -8.89
C ILE A 131 -0.30 8.23 -9.94
N ASP A 132 -0.86 9.39 -9.67
CA ASP A 132 -1.64 10.13 -10.64
C ASP A 132 -0.79 10.39 -11.92
N PRO A 133 -1.35 10.14 -13.12
CA PRO A 133 -0.59 10.23 -14.38
C PRO A 133 0.15 11.56 -14.58
N VAL A 134 -0.38 12.67 -14.06
CA VAL A 134 0.24 14.00 -14.15
C VAL A 134 1.56 14.06 -13.38
N PHE A 135 1.67 13.32 -12.28
CA PHE A 135 2.83 13.35 -11.38
C PHE A 135 3.82 12.20 -11.63
N ARG A 136 3.49 11.23 -12.50
CA ARG A 136 4.25 9.99 -12.66
C ARG A 136 5.73 10.17 -12.99
N LYS A 137 6.10 11.25 -13.67
CA LYS A 137 7.49 11.52 -14.09
C LYS A 137 8.32 12.24 -13.03
N ASP A 138 7.71 12.70 -11.93
CA ASP A 138 8.42 13.44 -10.89
C ASP A 138 9.14 12.50 -9.92
N LYS A 139 10.46 12.60 -9.88
CA LYS A 139 11.30 11.74 -9.03
C LYS A 139 11.21 12.08 -7.55
N GLN A 140 10.97 13.34 -7.19
CA GLN A 140 10.86 13.75 -5.78
C GLN A 140 9.55 13.22 -5.18
N LEU A 141 8.47 13.25 -5.94
CA LEU A 141 7.19 12.67 -5.53
C LEU A 141 7.25 11.15 -5.38
N ARG A 142 7.97 10.44 -6.26
CA ARG A 142 8.24 9.01 -6.04
C ARG A 142 8.98 8.76 -4.72
N GLY A 143 9.96 9.61 -4.38
CA GLY A 143 10.65 9.57 -3.10
C GLY A 143 9.70 9.72 -1.90
N LEU A 144 8.70 10.61 -1.98
CA LEU A 144 7.67 10.71 -0.95
C LEU A 144 6.86 9.41 -0.79
N LEU A 145 6.51 8.76 -1.90
CA LEU A 145 5.75 7.50 -1.85
C LEU A 145 6.58 6.32 -1.31
N GLU A 146 7.86 6.26 -1.65
CA GLU A 146 8.80 5.30 -1.05
C GLU A 146 8.98 5.57 0.45
N ALA A 147 9.10 6.84 0.85
CA ALA A 147 9.21 7.21 2.26
C ALA A 147 7.96 6.86 3.06
N SER A 148 6.75 7.13 2.54
CA SER A 148 5.51 6.77 3.24
C SER A 148 5.32 5.26 3.39
N TYR A 149 5.82 4.47 2.43
CA TYR A 149 5.91 3.01 2.54
C TYR A 149 6.75 2.58 3.75
N ILE A 150 7.96 3.10 3.85
CA ILE A 150 8.91 2.74 4.90
C ILE A 150 8.41 3.22 6.27
N LEU A 151 8.04 4.49 6.36
CA LEU A 151 7.60 5.13 7.61
C LEU A 151 6.28 4.55 8.10
N GLY A 152 5.35 4.27 7.19
CA GLY A 152 4.11 3.56 7.51
C GLY A 152 4.37 2.21 8.16
N HIS A 153 5.23 1.38 7.57
CA HIS A 153 5.51 0.06 8.14
C HIS A 153 6.17 0.13 9.53
N LYS A 154 7.06 1.09 9.74
CA LYS A 154 7.66 1.33 11.08
C LYS A 154 6.60 1.77 12.09
N ASP A 155 5.78 2.76 11.74
CA ASP A 155 4.81 3.39 12.65
C ASP A 155 3.66 2.45 13.02
N TYR A 156 3.15 1.67 12.07
CA TYR A 156 2.13 0.65 12.32
C TYR A 156 2.69 -0.67 12.86
N ASN A 157 3.99 -0.72 13.19
CA ASN A 157 4.66 -1.90 13.74
C ASN A 157 4.43 -3.16 12.90
N ILE A 158 4.62 -3.04 11.58
CA ILE A 158 4.54 -4.15 10.62
C ILE A 158 5.95 -4.72 10.44
N GLN A 159 6.16 -5.95 10.91
CA GLN A 159 7.49 -6.58 10.90
C GLN A 159 7.78 -7.30 9.58
N GLU A 160 6.75 -7.84 8.93
CA GLU A 160 6.91 -8.55 7.67
C GLU A 160 5.92 -8.04 6.62
N VAL A 161 6.36 -7.97 5.37
CA VAL A 161 5.54 -7.47 4.26
C VAL A 161 5.66 -8.38 3.05
N LEU A 162 4.51 -8.76 2.50
CA LEU A 162 4.39 -9.39 1.19
C LEU A 162 3.88 -8.37 0.17
N LEU A 163 4.29 -8.49 -1.08
CA LEU A 163 3.76 -7.70 -2.20
C LEU A 163 3.90 -8.42 -3.53
N GLY A 164 3.13 -7.97 -4.53
CA GLY A 164 3.32 -8.34 -5.93
C GLY A 164 4.10 -7.24 -6.67
N GLY A 165 5.28 -7.58 -7.20
CA GLY A 165 6.06 -6.73 -8.09
C GLY A 165 5.72 -7.02 -9.56
N THR A 166 5.00 -6.12 -10.22
CA THR A 166 4.72 -6.20 -11.66
C THR A 166 5.95 -5.83 -12.47
N LEU A 167 6.44 -6.77 -13.28
CA LEU A 167 7.72 -6.66 -14.01
C LEU A 167 7.70 -5.57 -15.08
N ARG A 168 6.57 -5.36 -15.76
CA ARG A 168 6.40 -4.32 -16.79
C ARG A 168 6.75 -2.92 -16.25
N PHE A 169 6.43 -2.66 -14.98
CA PHE A 169 6.67 -1.38 -14.32
C PHE A 169 7.94 -1.32 -13.50
N LYS A 170 8.71 -2.43 -13.46
CA LYS A 170 9.93 -2.55 -12.68
C LYS A 170 9.75 -2.27 -11.19
N THR A 171 8.56 -2.56 -10.67
CA THR A 171 8.24 -2.31 -9.25
C THR A 171 9.02 -3.23 -8.33
N GLU A 172 9.38 -4.43 -8.79
CA GLU A 172 10.28 -5.35 -8.09
C GLU A 172 11.64 -4.72 -7.80
N ASN A 173 12.19 -3.92 -8.72
CA ASN A 173 13.45 -3.22 -8.49
C ASN A 173 13.32 -2.11 -7.44
N ILE A 174 12.15 -1.46 -7.37
CA ILE A 174 11.87 -0.43 -6.37
C ILE A 174 11.87 -1.08 -4.98
N PHE A 175 11.13 -2.17 -4.80
CA PHE A 175 10.99 -2.86 -3.51
C PHE A 175 12.23 -3.65 -3.10
N ALA A 176 13.00 -4.19 -4.05
CA ALA A 176 14.26 -4.86 -3.74
C ALA A 176 15.25 -3.94 -3.01
N ARG A 177 15.33 -2.66 -3.43
CA ARG A 177 16.16 -1.66 -2.74
C ARG A 177 15.72 -1.41 -1.30
N MET A 178 14.44 -1.60 -0.98
CA MET A 178 13.86 -1.43 0.36
C MET A 178 13.96 -2.70 1.22
N GLY A 179 14.53 -3.80 0.72
CA GLY A 179 14.72 -5.04 1.48
C GLY A 179 13.74 -6.16 1.17
N HIS A 180 13.04 -6.09 0.03
CA HIS A 180 12.26 -7.20 -0.47
C HIS A 180 13.11 -8.18 -1.26
N THR A 181 12.92 -9.47 -1.03
CA THR A 181 13.48 -10.55 -1.84
C THR A 181 12.37 -11.33 -2.51
N LEU A 182 12.67 -12.04 -3.60
CA LEU A 182 11.71 -12.96 -4.21
C LEU A 182 11.19 -13.96 -3.16
N LEU A 183 9.91 -14.29 -3.24
CA LEU A 183 9.31 -15.33 -2.41
C LEU A 183 10.04 -16.65 -2.66
N LYS A 184 10.32 -17.40 -1.61
CA LYS A 184 11.07 -18.65 -1.68
C LYS A 184 10.22 -19.85 -1.27
N ASN A 185 10.56 -21.02 -1.80
CA ASN A 185 9.97 -22.29 -1.39
C ASN A 185 10.59 -22.81 -0.07
N GLU A 186 10.25 -24.02 0.33
CA GLU A 186 10.76 -24.64 1.55
C GLU A 186 12.25 -25.01 1.51
N ASN A 187 12.85 -25.05 0.33
CA ASN A 187 14.26 -25.33 0.08
C ASN A 187 15.09 -24.03 -0.10
N ASP A 188 14.53 -22.87 0.23
CA ASP A 188 15.15 -21.54 0.05
C ASP A 188 15.41 -21.16 -1.43
N GLU A 189 14.72 -21.81 -2.37
CA GLU A 189 14.80 -21.49 -3.80
C GLU A 189 13.78 -20.42 -4.17
N ALA A 190 14.19 -19.43 -4.97
CA ALA A 190 13.29 -18.38 -5.43
C ALA A 190 12.19 -18.96 -6.34
N LEU A 191 10.94 -18.67 -6.01
CA LEU A 191 9.79 -19.09 -6.79
C LEU A 191 9.68 -18.28 -8.09
N PRO A 192 9.18 -18.88 -9.19
CA PRO A 192 9.08 -18.22 -10.47
C PRO A 192 8.03 -17.10 -10.48
N LEU A 193 7.98 -16.32 -11.57
CA LEU A 193 6.89 -15.37 -11.79
C LEU A 193 5.55 -16.09 -11.93
N ILE A 194 4.47 -15.36 -11.61
CA ILE A 194 3.08 -15.78 -11.77
C ILE A 194 2.37 -14.90 -12.79
N ASN A 195 1.31 -15.44 -13.41
CA ASN A 195 0.46 -14.68 -14.34
C ASN A 195 -0.84 -14.28 -13.63
N VAL A 196 -1.06 -12.97 -13.46
CA VAL A 196 -2.18 -12.45 -12.68
C VAL A 196 -3.38 -12.20 -13.58
N LYS A 197 -4.37 -13.08 -13.52
CA LYS A 197 -5.55 -13.06 -14.42
C LYS A 197 -6.36 -11.76 -14.34
N HIS A 198 -6.61 -11.24 -13.14
CA HIS A 198 -7.38 -10.00 -12.96
C HIS A 198 -6.63 -8.74 -13.46
N LEU A 199 -5.34 -8.87 -13.78
CA LEU A 199 -4.53 -7.86 -14.46
C LEU A 199 -4.26 -8.24 -15.92
N PHE A 200 -5.14 -9.02 -16.56
CA PHE A 200 -4.99 -9.45 -17.96
C PHE A 200 -3.71 -10.26 -18.23
N GLY A 201 -3.31 -11.09 -17.27
CA GLY A 201 -2.18 -12.02 -17.43
C GLY A 201 -0.81 -11.39 -17.21
N GLU A 202 -0.75 -10.26 -16.51
CA GLU A 202 0.51 -9.60 -16.17
C GLU A 202 1.47 -10.49 -15.39
N GLN A 203 2.75 -10.36 -15.72
CA GLN A 203 3.82 -11.08 -15.06
C GLN A 203 4.20 -10.37 -13.76
N VAL A 204 4.03 -11.08 -12.66
CA VAL A 204 4.26 -10.59 -11.31
C VAL A 204 5.18 -11.55 -10.57
N VAL A 205 6.11 -11.01 -9.79
CA VAL A 205 6.82 -11.77 -8.77
C VAL A 205 6.21 -11.46 -7.41
N ILE A 206 5.99 -12.48 -6.57
CA ILE A 206 5.67 -12.23 -5.16
C ILE A 206 7.00 -12.02 -4.43
N MET A 207 7.06 -10.98 -3.60
CA MET A 207 8.23 -10.63 -2.82
C MET A 207 7.87 -10.56 -1.34
N HIS A 208 8.87 -10.83 -0.51
CA HIS A 208 8.78 -10.84 0.94
C HIS A 208 9.91 -10.00 1.53
N SER A 209 9.59 -9.18 2.52
CA SER A 209 10.57 -8.47 3.34
C SER A 209 10.33 -8.78 4.81
N GLN A 210 11.41 -9.17 5.49
CA GLN A 210 11.46 -9.33 6.95
C GLN A 210 12.26 -8.21 7.62
N LYS A 211 13.01 -7.44 6.82
CA LYS A 211 13.89 -6.39 7.30
C LYS A 211 14.11 -5.35 6.20
N LEU A 212 14.07 -4.09 6.60
CA LEU A 212 14.43 -2.97 5.75
C LEU A 212 15.95 -2.85 5.58
N THR A 213 16.39 -2.36 4.44
CA THR A 213 17.81 -2.08 4.13
C THR A 213 18.25 -0.71 4.69
N PRO A 214 19.56 -0.43 4.79
CA PRO A 214 20.06 0.91 5.09
C PRO A 214 19.54 2.00 4.13
N TYR A 215 19.33 1.64 2.86
CA TYR A 215 18.68 2.53 1.88
C TYR A 215 17.33 3.04 2.37
N ALA A 216 16.55 2.21 3.06
CA ALA A 216 15.24 2.62 3.56
C ALA A 216 15.36 3.78 4.57
N ASP A 217 16.36 3.73 5.46
CA ASP A 217 16.60 4.80 6.43
C ASP A 217 17.06 6.10 5.75
N GLU A 218 17.97 6.00 4.78
CA GLU A 218 18.44 7.15 4.00
C GLU A 218 17.30 7.78 3.17
N CYS A 219 16.42 6.95 2.60
CA CYS A 219 15.30 7.38 1.78
C CYS A 219 14.25 8.15 2.61
N CYS A 220 13.98 7.73 3.84
CA CYS A 220 12.92 8.32 4.65
C CYS A 220 13.39 9.50 5.52
N ALA A 221 14.68 9.58 5.86
CA ALA A 221 15.21 10.63 6.74
C ALA A 221 14.82 12.07 6.33
N PRO A 222 14.86 12.49 5.04
CA PRO A 222 14.45 13.84 4.64
C PRO A 222 12.95 14.14 4.82
N PHE A 223 12.13 13.10 4.98
CA PHE A 223 10.67 13.21 5.03
C PHE A 223 10.09 12.91 6.42
N GLN A 224 10.94 12.59 7.41
CA GLN A 224 10.50 12.23 8.77
C GLN A 224 9.61 13.31 9.39
N ALA A 225 10.03 14.58 9.38
CA ALA A 225 9.24 15.68 9.93
C ALA A 225 7.87 15.83 9.24
N MET A 226 7.82 15.63 7.92
CA MET A 226 6.55 15.67 7.18
C MET A 226 5.63 14.49 7.55
N TRP A 227 6.20 13.34 7.90
CA TRP A 227 5.48 12.15 8.34
C TRP A 227 4.97 12.27 9.78
N ASP A 228 5.76 12.89 10.65
CA ASP A 228 5.37 13.14 12.03
C ASP A 228 4.21 14.16 12.08
N ASP A 229 4.20 15.14 11.17
CA ASP A 229 3.11 16.12 10.96
C ASP A 229 1.98 15.61 10.03
N ARG A 230 1.92 14.31 9.73
CA ARG A 230 0.90 13.77 8.81
C ARG A 230 -0.51 13.88 9.37
N ILE A 231 -1.48 13.79 8.47
CA ILE A 231 -2.90 13.68 8.86
C ILE A 231 -3.25 12.21 9.09
N GLU A 232 -3.59 11.85 10.32
CA GLU A 232 -4.01 10.49 10.71
C GLU A 232 -5.53 10.43 10.91
N ILE A 233 -6.23 9.63 10.10
CA ILE A 233 -7.67 9.39 10.22
C ILE A 233 -7.86 7.90 10.54
N SER A 234 -8.29 7.61 11.77
CA SER A 234 -8.54 6.25 12.24
C SER A 234 -9.75 6.20 13.18
N PRO A 235 -10.36 5.03 13.41
CA PRO A 235 -11.49 4.89 14.33
C PRO A 235 -11.14 5.30 15.78
N THR A 236 -9.86 5.20 16.16
CA THR A 236 -9.37 5.59 17.47
C THR A 236 -8.95 7.07 17.56
N THR A 237 -8.88 7.79 16.42
CA THR A 237 -8.57 9.22 16.41
C THR A 237 -9.71 10.00 17.07
N LYS A 238 -9.48 10.46 18.31
CA LYS A 238 -10.45 11.25 19.10
C LYS A 238 -10.58 12.70 18.64
N ASP A 239 -9.65 13.20 17.82
CA ASP A 239 -9.66 14.59 17.38
C ASP A 239 -10.68 14.84 16.26
N ALA A 240 -11.85 15.31 16.66
CA ALA A 240 -12.92 15.73 15.75
C ALA A 240 -12.53 16.92 14.85
N THR A 241 -11.47 17.67 15.19
CA THR A 241 -11.02 18.85 14.45
C THR A 241 -10.28 18.48 13.16
N LEU A 242 -9.49 17.40 13.18
CA LEU A 242 -8.89 16.79 11.99
C LEU A 242 -9.97 16.29 11.01
N ARG A 243 -11.08 15.77 11.54
CA ARG A 243 -12.24 15.39 10.72
C ARG A 243 -12.95 16.61 10.11
N LYS A 244 -12.83 17.80 10.73
CA LYS A 244 -13.40 19.06 10.22
C LYS A 244 -12.53 19.76 9.18
N LEU A 245 -11.22 19.54 9.13
CA LEU A 245 -10.36 20.11 8.07
C LEU A 245 -10.74 19.60 6.67
N LEU A 246 -11.46 18.48 6.59
CA LEU A 246 -12.07 17.98 5.36
C LEU A 246 -13.38 18.70 4.94
N ILE A 247 -13.92 19.61 5.79
CA ILE A 247 -15.21 20.31 5.59
C ILE A 247 -15.05 21.61 4.79
N ALA A 248 -13.86 22.22 4.76
CA ALA A 248 -13.70 23.56 4.18
C ALA A 248 -13.68 23.61 2.63
N ALA A 249 -13.85 22.46 1.94
CA ALA A 249 -13.93 22.33 0.48
C ALA A 249 -15.35 22.06 -0.03
#